data_AF-A0A8X8LC42-F1
#
_entry.id   AF-A0A8X8LC42-F1
#
_cell.length_a   1.000
_cell.length_b   1.000
_cell.length_c   1.000
_cell.angle_alpha   90.00
_cell.angle_beta   90.00
_cell.angle_gamma   90.00
#
_symmetry.space_group_name_H-M   'P 1'
#
loop_
_entity.id
_entity.type
_entity.pdbx_description
1 polymer ?
#
loop_
_entity_poly.entity_id
_entity_poly.type
_entity_poly.pdbx_seq_one_letter_code
_entity_poly.pdbx_strand_id
1 'polypeptide(L)'
;MHNLEPFYNWRHIYTSEEDPRSPFYGRTYSEFEFSQTVYNYYIHPQWDDFGSRTLYLKMIYADYDLHFVVLELIGEWNDAIENDIMELKREVLDPLFKQGITKYILIAENVLNFHSSDKEYYQEWYDEVSEENGWIVAINMSAAAQHDFKKKKLNYYVELMELPEWRTYKPYHLFKKINDELNRRLE
;
A
#
# COMPACT_ATOMS: atom_id res chain seq x y z
N MET A 1 4.43 -11.64 13.86
CA MET A 1 3.35 -10.65 13.67
C MET A 1 3.45 -9.51 14.70
N HIS A 2 3.40 -9.74 16.02
CA HIS A 2 3.44 -8.63 17.00
C HIS A 2 4.72 -7.77 16.99
N ASN A 3 5.88 -8.33 16.62
CA ASN A 3 7.16 -7.59 16.52
C ASN A 3 7.39 -6.93 15.15
N LEU A 4 6.46 -7.09 14.20
CA LEU A 4 6.64 -6.52 12.87
C LEU A 4 6.10 -5.09 12.90
N GLU A 5 7.01 -4.15 13.13
CA GLU A 5 6.75 -2.73 13.10
C GLU A 5 6.78 -2.20 11.66
N PRO A 6 5.96 -1.18 11.34
CA PRO A 6 6.14 -0.44 10.10
C PRO A 6 7.54 0.16 10.00
N PHE A 7 8.01 0.39 8.79
CA PHE A 7 9.34 0.93 8.56
C PHE A 7 9.53 2.33 9.19
N TYR A 8 10.34 2.40 10.25
CA TYR A 8 10.48 3.61 11.07
C TYR A 8 11.53 4.61 10.55
N ASN A 9 12.44 4.19 9.67
CA ASN A 9 13.58 5.01 9.27
C ASN A 9 13.18 6.29 8.53
N TRP A 10 11.96 6.39 8.01
CA TRP A 10 11.46 7.62 7.37
C TRP A 10 10.60 8.49 8.29
N ARG A 11 10.33 8.07 9.53
CA ARG A 11 9.49 8.83 10.48
C ARG A 11 10.03 10.22 10.80
N HIS A 12 11.34 10.43 10.69
CA HIS A 12 11.96 11.76 10.85
C HIS A 12 11.71 12.70 9.65
N ILE A 13 11.16 12.17 8.55
CA ILE A 13 10.86 12.89 7.31
C ILE A 13 9.33 13.04 7.15
N TYR A 14 8.57 11.99 7.48
CA TYR A 14 7.12 11.94 7.29
C TYR A 14 6.44 11.05 8.33
N THR A 15 5.27 11.50 8.80
CA THR A 15 4.36 10.81 9.72
C THR A 15 2.94 11.06 9.26
N SER A 16 2.19 9.99 8.97
CA SER A 16 0.83 10.08 8.42
C SER A 16 -0.17 10.70 9.39
N GLU A 17 0.09 10.60 10.69
CA GLU A 17 -0.74 11.16 11.75
C GLU A 17 -0.62 12.68 11.90
N GLU A 18 0.47 13.29 11.45
CA GLU A 18 0.73 14.74 11.55
C GLU A 18 0.42 15.49 10.24
N ASP A 19 0.15 14.77 9.14
CA ASP A 19 -0.15 15.33 7.84
C ASP A 19 -1.65 15.61 7.63
N PRO A 20 -2.12 16.87 7.53
CA PRO A 20 -3.54 17.19 7.37
C PRO A 20 -4.20 16.65 6.11
N ARG A 21 -3.42 16.24 5.10
CA ARG A 21 -3.90 15.66 3.84
C ARG A 21 -3.95 14.13 3.87
N SER A 22 -3.45 13.53 4.94
CA SER A 22 -3.48 12.09 5.15
C SER A 22 -4.87 11.62 5.58
N PRO A 23 -5.36 10.45 5.09
CA PRO A 23 -6.56 9.81 5.64
C PRO A 23 -6.39 9.39 7.12
N PHE A 24 -5.15 9.37 7.61
CA PHE A 24 -4.78 9.00 8.97
C PHE A 24 -4.47 10.20 9.87
N TYR A 25 -4.77 11.43 9.42
CA TYR A 25 -4.50 12.64 10.18
C TYR A 25 -5.17 12.63 11.57
N GLY A 26 -4.42 13.03 12.60
CA GLY A 26 -4.92 13.15 13.97
C GLY A 26 -5.07 11.81 14.70
N ARG A 27 -4.64 10.69 14.12
CA ARG A 27 -4.63 9.39 14.82
C ARG A 27 -3.62 9.39 15.95
N THR A 28 -4.04 8.86 17.09
CA THR A 28 -3.19 8.62 18.26
C THR A 28 -2.95 7.13 18.40
N TYR A 29 -1.69 6.70 18.27
CA TYR A 29 -1.31 5.30 18.44
C TYR A 29 -0.98 5.03 19.91
N SER A 30 -1.48 3.93 20.46
CA SER A 30 -1.12 3.49 21.81
C SER A 30 0.24 2.79 21.75
N GLU A 31 1.18 3.17 22.62
CA GLU A 31 2.50 2.50 22.71
C GLU A 31 2.44 1.19 23.53
N PHE A 32 1.34 0.92 24.24
CA PHE A 32 1.26 -0.16 25.24
C PHE A 32 0.08 -1.11 25.06
N GLU A 33 -0.96 -0.74 24.32
CA GLU A 33 -2.17 -1.56 24.15
C GLU A 33 -2.25 -2.14 22.74
N PHE A 34 -2.13 -3.46 22.63
CA PHE A 34 -2.36 -4.19 21.40
C PHE A 34 -3.87 -4.45 21.24
N SER A 35 -4.53 -3.76 20.30
CA SER A 35 -5.98 -3.89 20.08
C SER A 35 -6.35 -4.71 18.83
N GLN A 36 -5.44 -4.81 17.85
CA GLN A 36 -5.72 -5.40 16.54
C GLN A 36 -5.05 -6.76 16.36
N THR A 37 -5.71 -7.67 15.63
CA THR A 37 -5.21 -9.04 15.44
C THR A 37 -5.27 -9.50 13.98
N VAL A 38 -4.25 -10.25 13.56
CA VAL A 38 -4.21 -11.05 12.33
C VAL A 38 -3.91 -12.49 12.73
N TYR A 39 -4.74 -13.46 12.34
CA TYR A 39 -4.55 -14.88 12.69
C TYR A 39 -4.38 -15.17 14.20
N ASN A 40 -5.14 -14.48 15.06
CA ASN A 40 -5.00 -14.56 16.53
C ASN A 40 -3.67 -14.03 17.10
N TYR A 41 -2.88 -13.31 16.30
CA TYR A 41 -1.69 -12.59 16.77
C TYR A 41 -1.96 -11.10 16.78
N TYR A 42 -1.60 -10.44 17.87
CA TYR A 42 -1.58 -8.99 17.93
C TYR A 42 -0.63 -8.41 16.86
N ILE A 43 -1.06 -7.36 16.17
CA ILE A 43 -0.20 -6.56 15.29
C ILE A 43 0.29 -5.32 16.04
N HIS A 44 1.44 -4.79 15.64
CA HIS A 44 2.00 -3.61 16.28
C HIS A 44 1.01 -2.42 16.17
N PRO A 45 0.75 -1.65 17.23
CA PRO A 45 -0.28 -0.61 17.23
C PRO A 45 -0.01 0.57 16.27
N GLN A 46 1.16 0.62 15.63
CA GLN A 46 1.48 1.62 14.62
C GLN A 46 0.89 1.31 13.24
N TRP A 47 0.39 0.09 13.02
CA TRP A 47 -0.36 -0.25 11.81
C TRP A 47 -1.73 0.41 11.84
N ASP A 48 -2.13 0.96 10.70
CA ASP A 48 -3.40 1.64 10.52
C ASP A 48 -4.47 0.64 10.04
N ASP A 49 -5.54 0.56 10.81
CA ASP A 49 -6.82 -0.01 10.36
C ASP A 49 -7.54 1.00 9.47
N PHE A 50 -8.13 0.50 8.39
CA PHE A 50 -8.89 1.28 7.42
C PHE A 50 -10.27 0.67 7.13
N GLY A 51 -10.73 -0.29 7.94
CA GLY A 51 -12.02 -0.96 7.79
C GLY A 51 -11.94 -2.45 7.46
N SER A 52 -10.79 -2.91 6.92
CA SER A 52 -10.54 -4.33 6.70
C SER A 52 -10.25 -5.07 8.01
N ARG A 53 -10.74 -6.30 8.12
CA ARG A 53 -10.48 -7.17 9.29
C ARG A 53 -9.14 -7.89 9.23
N THR A 54 -8.63 -8.11 8.02
CA THR A 54 -7.50 -9.01 7.76
C THR A 54 -6.30 -8.29 7.16
N LEU A 55 -6.50 -7.13 6.56
CA LEU A 55 -5.47 -6.32 5.95
C LEU A 55 -5.33 -5.00 6.72
N TYR A 56 -4.09 -4.64 6.99
CA TYR A 56 -3.73 -3.37 7.62
C TYR A 56 -2.63 -2.73 6.80
N LEU A 57 -2.45 -1.42 6.96
CA LEU A 57 -1.42 -0.71 6.22
C LEU A 57 -0.74 0.36 7.05
N LYS A 58 0.37 0.88 6.58
CA LYS A 58 0.96 2.11 7.09
C LYS A 58 1.36 3.00 5.93
N MET A 59 0.90 4.24 5.93
CA MET A 59 1.43 5.24 5.03
C MET A 59 2.75 5.77 5.59
N ILE A 60 3.86 5.37 4.96
CA ILE A 60 5.22 5.69 5.45
C ILE A 60 5.83 6.90 4.75
N TYR A 61 5.25 7.34 3.64
CA TYR A 61 5.65 8.57 2.96
C TYR A 61 4.58 9.04 1.97
N ALA A 62 4.39 10.36 1.86
CA ALA A 62 3.63 10.99 0.78
C ALA A 62 4.35 12.24 0.29
N ASP A 63 4.37 12.45 -1.03
CA ASP A 63 4.83 13.67 -1.67
C ASP A 63 3.77 14.11 -2.70
N TYR A 64 3.16 15.25 -2.41
CA TYR A 64 2.05 15.78 -3.17
C TYR A 64 2.51 16.62 -4.38
N ASP A 65 3.76 17.10 -4.38
CA ASP A 65 4.33 17.81 -5.53
C ASP A 65 4.76 16.81 -6.62
N LEU A 66 5.29 15.66 -6.20
CA LEU A 66 5.64 14.54 -7.08
C LEU A 66 4.49 13.53 -7.28
N HIS A 67 3.36 13.76 -6.61
CA HIS A 67 2.10 13.01 -6.75
C HIS A 67 2.24 11.51 -6.41
N PHE A 68 3.06 11.15 -5.42
CA PHE A 68 3.26 9.74 -5.04
C PHE A 68 3.13 9.45 -3.54
N VAL A 69 2.76 8.22 -3.23
CA VAL A 69 2.64 7.69 -1.88
C VAL A 69 3.35 6.34 -1.77
N VAL A 70 3.88 6.05 -0.57
CA VAL A 70 4.41 4.73 -0.21
C VAL A 70 3.57 4.16 0.92
N LEU A 71 2.93 3.03 0.66
CA LEU A 71 2.09 2.29 1.59
C LEU A 71 2.73 0.94 1.90
N GLU A 72 2.97 0.65 3.18
CA GLU A 72 3.36 -0.68 3.63
C GLU A 72 2.10 -1.48 3.97
N LEU A 73 2.00 -2.73 3.53
CA LEU A 73 0.85 -3.60 3.78
C LEU A 73 1.24 -4.78 4.67
N ILE A 74 0.35 -5.17 5.58
CA ILE A 74 0.51 -6.35 6.44
C ILE A 74 -0.80 -7.11 6.59
N GLY A 75 -0.70 -8.44 6.60
CA GLY A 75 -1.82 -9.32 6.95
C GLY A 75 -2.24 -10.21 5.78
N GLU A 76 -3.55 -10.44 5.66
CA GLU A 76 -4.12 -11.17 4.52
C GLU A 76 -4.94 -10.22 3.66
N TRP A 77 -4.66 -10.23 2.37
CA TRP A 77 -5.44 -9.46 1.41
C TRP A 77 -6.49 -10.38 0.79
N ASN A 78 -7.72 -10.28 1.28
CA ASN A 78 -8.83 -11.17 0.99
C ASN A 78 -10.02 -10.44 0.38
N ASP A 79 -9.96 -10.22 -0.93
CA ASP A 79 -11.07 -9.62 -1.67
C ASP A 79 -12.27 -10.56 -1.80
N ALA A 80 -12.09 -11.88 -1.63
CA ALA A 80 -13.13 -12.89 -1.80
C ALA A 80 -14.15 -12.93 -0.66
N ILE A 81 -13.74 -12.59 0.57
CA ILE A 81 -14.59 -12.67 1.76
C ILE A 81 -14.81 -11.28 2.36
N GLU A 82 -13.74 -10.52 2.58
CA GLU A 82 -13.79 -9.23 3.28
C GLU A 82 -13.88 -8.03 2.32
N ASN A 83 -13.66 -8.27 1.01
CA ASN A 83 -13.62 -7.24 -0.03
C ASN A 83 -12.61 -6.11 0.29
N ASP A 84 -11.41 -6.52 0.73
CA ASP A 84 -10.35 -5.61 1.19
C ASP A 84 -10.00 -4.51 0.19
N ILE A 85 -9.99 -4.82 -1.12
CA ILE A 85 -9.75 -3.80 -2.17
C ILE A 85 -10.79 -2.67 -2.17
N MET A 86 -12.06 -2.95 -1.86
CA MET A 86 -13.09 -1.92 -1.81
C MET A 86 -12.81 -0.96 -0.65
N GLU A 87 -12.57 -1.49 0.55
CA GLU A 87 -12.25 -0.68 1.73
C GLU A 87 -10.95 0.11 1.53
N LEU A 88 -9.91 -0.54 0.99
CA LEU A 88 -8.66 0.12 0.66
C LEU A 88 -8.88 1.28 -0.32
N LYS A 89 -9.68 1.07 -1.36
CA LYS A 89 -9.99 2.12 -2.33
C LYS A 89 -10.77 3.26 -1.69
N ARG A 90 -11.89 2.98 -1.05
CA ARG A 90 -12.81 4.03 -0.56
C ARG A 90 -12.24 4.81 0.61
N GLU A 91 -11.58 4.14 1.54
CA GLU A 91 -11.12 4.76 2.80
C GLU A 91 -9.70 5.34 2.71
N VAL A 92 -8.89 4.89 1.74
CA VAL A 92 -7.47 5.30 1.65
C VAL A 92 -7.12 5.88 0.29
N LEU A 93 -7.37 5.14 -0.81
CA LEU A 93 -6.91 5.58 -2.14
C LEU A 93 -7.72 6.76 -2.69
N ASP A 94 -9.06 6.75 -2.55
CA ASP A 94 -9.93 7.84 -3.00
C ASP A 94 -9.62 9.17 -2.29
N PRO A 95 -9.44 9.22 -0.95
CA PRO A 95 -8.95 10.42 -0.27
C PRO A 95 -7.58 10.89 -0.78
N LEU A 96 -6.62 9.99 -0.99
CA LEU A 96 -5.29 10.35 -1.47
C LEU A 96 -5.33 10.88 -2.91
N PHE A 97 -6.12 10.26 -3.79
CA PHE A 97 -6.34 10.71 -5.15
C PHE A 97 -6.94 12.12 -5.20
N LYS A 98 -7.93 12.42 -4.34
CA LYS A 98 -8.49 13.78 -4.19
C LYS A 98 -7.48 14.82 -3.74
N GLN A 99 -6.40 14.41 -3.08
CA GLN A 99 -5.29 15.28 -2.69
C GLN A 99 -4.19 15.37 -3.75
N GLY A 100 -4.37 14.73 -4.91
CA GLY A 100 -3.44 14.75 -6.05
C GLY A 100 -2.47 13.58 -6.09
N ILE A 101 -2.63 12.53 -5.29
CA ILE A 101 -1.76 11.35 -5.41
C ILE A 101 -2.20 10.48 -6.59
N THR A 102 -1.30 10.23 -7.53
CA THR A 102 -1.56 9.43 -8.73
C THR A 102 -0.58 8.27 -8.89
N LYS A 103 0.49 8.22 -8.10
CA LYS A 103 1.53 7.18 -8.16
C LYS A 103 1.62 6.43 -6.84
N TYR A 104 1.38 5.13 -6.89
CA TYR A 104 1.22 4.32 -5.68
C TYR A 104 2.30 3.24 -5.63
N ILE A 105 3.06 3.23 -4.54
CA ILE A 105 4.01 2.16 -4.23
C ILE A 105 3.47 1.37 -3.04
N LEU A 106 3.03 0.15 -3.29
CA LEU A 106 2.59 -0.80 -2.27
C LEU A 106 3.74 -1.73 -1.90
N ILE A 107 4.21 -1.71 -0.65
CA ILE A 107 5.17 -2.68 -0.13
C ILE A 107 4.38 -3.87 0.41
N ALA A 108 4.37 -4.97 -0.34
CA ALA A 108 3.53 -6.14 -0.07
C ALA A 108 4.30 -7.33 0.52
N GLU A 109 5.51 -7.12 1.03
CA GLU A 109 6.36 -8.19 1.57
C GLU A 109 5.81 -8.86 2.84
N ASN A 110 4.94 -8.15 3.58
CA ASN A 110 4.28 -8.68 4.78
C ASN A 110 2.82 -9.11 4.50
N VAL A 111 2.40 -9.16 3.22
CA VAL A 111 1.14 -9.76 2.81
C VAL A 111 1.32 -11.28 2.69
N LEU A 112 0.70 -12.01 3.61
CA LEU A 112 0.90 -13.45 3.75
C LEU A 112 0.20 -14.23 2.64
N ASN A 113 -1.06 -13.91 2.39
CA ASN A 113 -1.92 -14.55 1.40
C ASN A 113 -2.71 -13.50 0.61
N PHE A 114 -3.04 -13.85 -0.64
CA PHE A 114 -3.92 -13.06 -1.49
C PHE A 114 -5.08 -13.94 -1.98
N HIS A 115 -6.32 -13.52 -1.69
CA HIS A 115 -7.54 -14.20 -2.11
C HIS A 115 -8.38 -13.28 -2.98
N SER A 116 -8.20 -13.41 -4.28
CA SER A 116 -8.79 -12.54 -5.29
C SER A 116 -10.31 -12.71 -5.47
N SER A 117 -11.04 -11.62 -5.71
CA SER A 117 -12.45 -11.64 -6.15
C SER A 117 -12.64 -11.02 -7.54
N ASP A 118 -13.55 -10.05 -7.67
CA ASP A 118 -13.82 -9.28 -8.87
C ASP A 118 -12.79 -8.16 -9.05
N LYS A 119 -12.69 -7.65 -10.28
CA LYS A 119 -11.61 -6.71 -10.66
C LYS A 119 -12.04 -5.27 -10.73
N GLU A 120 -13.32 -4.99 -10.48
CA GLU A 120 -13.95 -3.70 -10.75
C GLU A 120 -13.23 -2.56 -10.04
N TYR A 121 -12.91 -2.73 -8.74
CA TYR A 121 -12.17 -1.73 -7.97
C TYR A 121 -10.72 -1.53 -8.43
N TYR A 122 -10.05 -2.60 -8.87
CA TYR A 122 -8.70 -2.49 -9.45
C TYR A 122 -8.71 -1.75 -10.78
N GLN A 123 -9.72 -2.02 -11.61
CA GLN A 123 -9.89 -1.35 -12.88
C GLN A 123 -10.24 0.13 -12.67
N GLU A 124 -11.20 0.44 -11.81
CA GLU A 124 -11.56 1.82 -11.46
C GLU A 124 -10.33 2.59 -10.97
N TRP A 125 -9.56 2.00 -10.05
CA TRP A 125 -8.33 2.61 -9.56
C TRP A 125 -7.31 2.85 -10.68
N TYR A 126 -7.08 1.84 -11.54
CA TYR A 126 -6.13 1.95 -12.63
C TYR A 126 -6.54 3.01 -13.67
N ASP A 127 -7.82 3.05 -14.03
CA ASP A 127 -8.35 3.99 -15.01
C ASP A 127 -8.18 5.44 -14.49
N GLU A 128 -8.55 5.71 -13.23
CA GLU A 128 -8.37 7.02 -12.59
C GLU A 128 -6.92 7.50 -12.57
N VAL A 129 -5.99 6.64 -12.15
CA VAL A 129 -4.58 7.05 -12.09
C VAL A 129 -3.97 7.18 -13.47
N SER A 130 -4.37 6.35 -14.43
CA SER A 130 -3.81 6.35 -15.79
C SER A 130 -4.21 7.61 -16.56
N GLU A 131 -5.45 8.10 -16.37
CA GLU A 131 -5.90 9.38 -16.93
C GLU A 131 -5.01 10.56 -16.49
N GLU A 132 -4.44 10.48 -15.29
CA GLU A 132 -3.54 11.49 -14.71
C GLU A 132 -2.04 11.16 -14.86
N ASN A 133 -1.68 10.28 -15.81
CA ASN A 133 -0.31 9.80 -16.04
C ASN A 133 0.36 9.22 -14.78
N GLY A 134 -0.45 8.59 -13.94
CA GLY A 134 -0.09 7.86 -12.74
C GLY A 134 0.19 6.39 -13.01
N TRP A 135 0.53 5.66 -11.95
CA TRP A 135 0.79 4.23 -12.01
C TRP A 135 0.68 3.60 -10.63
N ILE A 136 0.51 2.28 -10.60
CA ILE A 136 0.40 1.50 -9.36
C ILE A 136 1.40 0.36 -9.44
N VAL A 137 2.27 0.26 -8.43
CA VAL A 137 3.28 -0.78 -8.32
C VAL A 137 3.17 -1.43 -6.95
N ALA A 138 3.11 -2.77 -6.91
CA ALA A 138 3.34 -3.55 -5.71
C ALA A 138 4.74 -4.16 -5.75
N ILE A 139 5.56 -3.83 -4.74
CA ILE A 139 6.90 -4.37 -4.59
C ILE A 139 6.95 -5.52 -3.58
N ASN A 140 7.75 -6.54 -3.90
CA ASN A 140 8.06 -7.68 -3.03
C ASN A 140 6.85 -8.49 -2.56
N MET A 141 5.77 -8.55 -3.36
CA MET A 141 4.65 -9.44 -3.07
C MET A 141 5.13 -10.90 -3.09
N SER A 142 4.72 -11.73 -2.13
CA SER A 142 5.17 -13.12 -2.06
C SER A 142 4.80 -13.92 -3.32
N ALA A 143 5.63 -14.91 -3.70
CA ALA A 143 5.37 -15.71 -4.91
C ALA A 143 3.99 -16.41 -4.89
N ALA A 144 3.53 -16.83 -3.71
CA ALA A 144 2.20 -17.40 -3.52
C ALA A 144 1.10 -16.38 -3.79
N ALA A 145 1.19 -15.18 -3.21
CA ALA A 145 0.23 -14.10 -3.47
C ALA A 145 0.23 -13.67 -4.94
N GLN A 146 1.41 -13.53 -5.56
CA GLN A 146 1.54 -13.19 -6.97
C GLN A 146 0.87 -14.21 -7.89
N HIS A 147 0.91 -15.50 -7.56
CA HIS A 147 0.28 -16.54 -8.37
C HIS A 147 -1.23 -16.28 -8.53
N ASP A 148 -1.92 -16.03 -7.42
CA ASP A 148 -3.37 -15.79 -7.43
C ASP A 148 -3.70 -14.40 -8.03
N PHE A 149 -2.86 -13.40 -7.77
CA PHE A 149 -2.94 -12.07 -8.37
C PHE A 149 -2.89 -12.13 -9.91
N LYS A 150 -1.90 -12.87 -10.46
CA LYS A 150 -1.71 -13.08 -11.90
C LYS A 150 -2.78 -13.98 -12.50
N LYS A 151 -3.28 -14.97 -11.77
CA LYS A 151 -4.39 -15.84 -12.21
C LYS A 151 -5.66 -15.03 -12.52
N LYS A 152 -5.93 -13.99 -11.72
CA LYS A 152 -6.99 -13.01 -12.01
C LYS A 152 -6.55 -11.87 -12.94
N LYS A 153 -5.33 -11.88 -13.47
CA LYS A 153 -4.81 -10.84 -14.36
C LYS A 153 -4.85 -9.44 -13.70
N LEU A 154 -4.75 -9.37 -12.38
CA LEU A 154 -4.71 -8.10 -11.66
C LEU A 154 -3.39 -7.36 -11.89
N ASN A 155 -2.36 -8.10 -12.31
CA ASN A 155 -1.07 -7.55 -12.72
C ASN A 155 -1.13 -6.66 -13.97
N TYR A 156 -2.28 -6.54 -14.62
CA TYR A 156 -2.50 -5.54 -15.68
C TYR A 156 -2.90 -4.16 -15.13
N TYR A 157 -3.37 -4.11 -13.88
CA TYR A 157 -3.78 -2.88 -13.20
C TYR A 157 -2.71 -2.44 -12.17
N VAL A 158 -2.07 -3.42 -11.53
CA VAL A 158 -1.02 -3.19 -10.53
C VAL A 158 0.25 -3.93 -10.94
N GLU A 159 1.29 -3.19 -11.31
CA GLU A 159 2.55 -3.78 -11.72
C GLU A 159 3.23 -4.49 -10.54
N LEU A 160 3.75 -5.69 -10.77
CA LEU A 160 4.45 -6.48 -9.76
C LEU A 160 5.96 -6.36 -9.97
N MET A 161 6.67 -5.87 -8.96
CA MET A 161 8.11 -5.64 -9.02
C MET A 161 8.85 -6.29 -7.85
N GLU A 162 10.02 -6.86 -8.12
CA GLU A 162 10.93 -7.33 -7.07
C GLU A 162 11.97 -6.24 -6.79
N LEU A 163 11.99 -5.74 -5.56
CA LEU A 163 12.95 -4.74 -5.09
C LEU A 163 13.27 -4.96 -3.59
N PRO A 164 13.99 -6.04 -3.23
CA PRO A 164 14.23 -6.40 -1.82
C PRO A 164 15.01 -5.33 -1.05
N GLU A 165 15.85 -4.56 -1.73
CA GLU A 165 16.71 -3.54 -1.12
C GLU A 165 16.04 -2.16 -0.97
N TRP A 166 14.72 -2.08 -1.13
CA TRP A 166 13.94 -0.83 -1.09
C TRP A 166 14.24 0.04 0.15
N ARG A 167 14.50 -0.59 1.30
CA ARG A 167 14.82 0.07 2.59
C ARG A 167 16.10 0.89 2.59
N THR A 168 16.99 0.63 1.63
CA THR A 168 18.27 1.35 1.51
C THR A 168 18.13 2.71 0.84
N TYR A 169 16.99 2.95 0.16
CA TYR A 169 16.74 4.18 -0.54
C TYR A 169 16.07 5.22 0.36
N LYS A 170 16.31 6.50 0.05
CA LYS A 170 15.42 7.59 0.48
C LYS A 170 14.14 7.54 -0.35
N PRO A 171 13.00 8.07 0.14
CA PRO A 171 11.71 7.98 -0.56
C PRO A 171 11.77 8.45 -2.01
N TYR A 172 12.37 9.62 -2.25
CA TYR A 172 12.56 10.16 -3.60
C TYR A 172 13.37 9.24 -4.51
N HIS A 173 14.43 8.61 -4.00
CA HIS A 173 15.28 7.71 -4.80
C HIS A 173 14.57 6.39 -5.12
N LEU A 174 13.75 5.88 -4.19
CA LEU A 174 12.90 4.73 -4.44
C LEU A 174 11.90 5.04 -5.56
N PHE A 175 11.17 6.15 -5.42
CA PHE A 175 10.23 6.63 -6.43
C PHE A 175 10.88 6.77 -7.81
N LYS A 176 12.01 7.49 -7.88
CA LYS A 176 12.72 7.72 -9.14
C LYS A 176 13.14 6.40 -9.80
N LYS A 177 13.68 5.46 -9.03
CA LYS A 177 14.09 4.14 -9.54
C LYS A 177 12.92 3.39 -10.18
N ILE A 178 11.76 3.37 -9.51
CA ILE A 178 10.54 2.71 -10.01
C ILE A 178 10.04 3.42 -11.26
N ASN A 179 9.93 4.74 -11.22
CA ASN A 179 9.45 5.56 -12.34
C ASN A 179 10.32 5.40 -13.60
N ASP A 180 11.64 5.43 -13.44
CA ASP A 180 12.59 5.24 -14.55
C ASP A 180 12.55 3.81 -15.13
N GLU A 181 12.19 2.81 -14.33
CA GLU A 181 12.01 1.44 -14.79
C GLU A 181 10.70 1.27 -15.58
N LEU A 182 9.60 1.88 -15.12
CA LEU A 182 8.32 1.85 -15.81
C LEU A 182 8.40 2.56 -17.17
N ASN A 183 9.02 3.73 -17.22
CA ASN A 183 9.15 4.50 -18.46
C ASN A 183 9.97 3.75 -19.53
N ARG A 184 11.01 3.02 -19.12
CA ARG A 184 11.84 2.22 -20.05
C ARG A 184 11.11 1.06 -20.70
N ARG A 185 9.95 0.65 -20.19
CA ARG A 185 9.13 -0.42 -20.79
C ARG A 185 8.10 0.09 -21.79
N LEU A 186 7.86 1.40 -21.81
CA LEU A 186 6.96 2.06 -22.76
C LEU A 186 7.68 2.49 -24.04
N GLU A 187 9.01 2.51 -24.01
CA GLU A 187 9.90 2.69 -25.18
C GLU A 187 10.18 1.35 -25.89
#